data_AF-A0A0X3BK68-F1
#
_entry.id   AF-A0A0X3BK68-F1
#
_cell.length_a   1.000
_cell.length_b   1.000
_cell.length_c   1.000
_cell.angle_alpha   90.00
_cell.angle_beta   90.00
_cell.angle_gamma   90.00
#
_symmetry.space_group_name_H-M   'P 1'
#
loop_
_entity.id
_entity.type
_entity.pdbx_description
1 polymer ?
#
loop_
_entity_poly.entity_id
_entity_poly.type
_entity_poly.pdbx_seq_one_letter_code
_entity_poly.pdbx_strand_id
1 'polypeptide(L)'
;MVLVPLEDGDRCEALRKMGKAVITVDLNPLSRTARTATLTVVDELTRALPAITAACASLEPGERDRLIASLDNTYLLRAAIDEMRERLAHALE
;
A
#
# COMPACT_ATOMS: atom_id res chain seq x y z
N MET A 1 -0.86 14.21 -5.35
CA MET A 1 -1.04 12.82 -4.88
C MET A 1 -2.30 12.28 -5.52
N VAL A 2 -2.32 11.01 -5.91
CA VAL A 2 -3.48 10.34 -6.52
C VAL A 2 -3.63 8.96 -5.86
N LEU A 3 -4.84 8.63 -5.42
CA LEU A 3 -5.22 7.28 -5.00
C LEU A 3 -5.83 6.57 -6.20
N VAL A 4 -5.25 5.46 -6.63
CA VAL A 4 -5.79 4.64 -7.72
C VAL A 4 -5.86 3.17 -7.31
N PRO A 5 -7.04 2.69 -6.88
CA PRO A 5 -7.24 1.29 -6.53
C PRO A 5 -7.39 0.43 -7.81
N LEU A 6 -6.89 -0.80 -7.78
CA LEU A 6 -7.11 -1.81 -8.85
C LEU A 6 -6.71 -1.31 -10.25
N GLU A 7 -5.49 -0.80 -10.36
CA GLU A 7 -4.96 -0.13 -11.56
C GLU A 7 -4.08 -1.08 -12.41
N ASP A 8 -4.03 -0.85 -13.72
CA ASP A 8 -3.02 -1.43 -14.60
C ASP A 8 -1.63 -0.80 -14.39
N GLY A 9 -0.59 -1.62 -14.43
CA GLY A 9 0.78 -1.20 -14.08
C GLY A 9 1.34 -0.07 -14.95
N ASP A 10 0.94 -0.01 -16.22
CA ASP A 10 1.47 0.97 -17.18
C ASP A 10 1.00 2.39 -16.85
N ARG A 11 -0.25 2.52 -16.37
CA ARG A 11 -0.84 3.80 -15.92
C ARG A 11 -0.21 4.28 -14.61
N CYS A 12 0.04 3.37 -13.68
CA CYS A 12 0.79 3.67 -12.45
C CYS A 12 2.19 4.21 -12.79
N GLU A 13 2.89 3.56 -13.72
CA GLU A 13 4.23 3.99 -14.16
C GLU A 13 4.20 5.37 -14.82
N ALA A 14 3.21 5.64 -15.68
CA ALA A 14 3.04 6.95 -16.31
C ALA A 14 2.83 8.06 -15.27
N LEU A 15 1.96 7.85 -14.28
CA LEU A 15 1.73 8.81 -13.20
C LEU A 15 2.99 9.06 -12.36
N ARG A 16 3.77 8.01 -12.07
CA ARG A 16 5.05 8.12 -11.37
C ARG A 16 6.09 8.90 -12.19
N LYS A 17 6.19 8.64 -13.50
CA LYS A 17 7.05 9.40 -14.42
C LYS A 17 6.67 10.89 -14.49
N MET A 18 5.39 11.22 -14.30
CA MET A 18 4.90 12.59 -14.19
C MET A 18 5.17 13.24 -12.80
N GLY A 19 5.92 12.57 -11.92
CA GLY A 19 6.24 13.07 -10.58
C GLY A 19 5.06 13.03 -9.60
N LYS A 20 4.00 12.28 -9.90
CA LYS A 20 2.87 12.14 -8.96
C LYS A 20 3.21 11.09 -7.89
N ALA A 21 2.89 11.42 -6.63
CA ALA A 21 2.75 10.41 -5.59
C ALA A 21 1.50 9.58 -5.87
N VAL A 22 1.68 8.29 -6.13
CA VAL A 22 0.63 7.32 -6.45
C VAL A 22 0.46 6.39 -5.26
N ILE A 23 -0.74 6.35 -4.69
CA ILE A 23 -1.14 5.40 -3.66
C ILE A 23 -2.06 4.39 -4.31
N THR A 24 -1.87 3.10 -4.05
CA THR A 24 -2.76 2.04 -4.56
C THR A 24 -3.22 1.11 -3.44
N VAL A 25 -4.38 0.50 -3.64
CA VAL A 25 -4.87 -0.61 -2.84
C VAL A 25 -4.90 -1.82 -3.76
N ASP A 26 -4.12 -2.85 -3.43
CA ASP A 26 -3.93 -4.03 -4.26
C ASP A 26 -3.72 -5.26 -3.36
N LEU A 27 -4.48 -6.33 -3.60
CA LEU A 27 -4.35 -7.58 -2.85
C LEU A 27 -3.02 -8.30 -3.12
N ASN A 28 -2.40 -8.04 -4.26
CA ASN A 28 -1.19 -8.73 -4.70
C ASN A 28 0.06 -7.86 -4.47
N PRO A 29 0.88 -8.13 -3.43
CA PRO A 29 2.11 -7.36 -3.18
C PRO A 29 3.17 -7.52 -4.27
N LEU A 30 3.02 -8.52 -5.15
CA LEU A 30 3.96 -8.81 -6.24
C LEU A 30 3.56 -8.16 -7.57
N SER A 31 2.39 -7.53 -7.64
CA SER A 31 1.89 -6.92 -8.88
C SER A 31 2.83 -5.82 -9.38
N ARG A 32 2.83 -5.58 -10.70
CA ARG A 32 3.60 -4.47 -11.29
C ARG A 32 3.17 -3.13 -10.71
N THR A 33 1.87 -2.95 -10.48
CA THR A 33 1.28 -1.75 -9.88
C THR A 33 1.78 -1.56 -8.44
N ALA A 34 1.68 -2.60 -7.61
CA ALA A 34 2.09 -2.58 -6.21
C ALA A 34 3.56 -2.18 -6.05
N ARG A 35 4.43 -2.71 -6.90
CA ARG A 35 5.89 -2.42 -6.89
C ARG A 35 6.25 -1.04 -7.43
N THR A 36 5.41 -0.46 -8.29
CA THR A 36 5.68 0.83 -8.96
C THR A 36 5.11 2.02 -8.18
N ALA A 37 4.04 1.79 -7.42
CA ALA A 37 3.38 2.82 -6.62
C ALA A 37 4.33 3.45 -5.59
N THR A 38 3.98 4.66 -5.16
CA THR A 38 4.69 5.34 -4.05
C THR A 38 4.38 4.68 -2.71
N LEU A 39 3.16 4.17 -2.57
CA LEU A 39 2.67 3.44 -1.42
C LEU A 39 1.60 2.45 -1.88
N THR A 40 1.71 1.22 -1.43
CA THR A 40 0.73 0.16 -1.65
C THR A 40 0.15 -0.27 -0.32
N VAL A 41 -1.18 -0.22 -0.22
CA VAL A 41 -1.93 -0.86 0.86
C VAL A 41 -2.33 -2.25 0.38
N VAL A 42 -1.76 -3.28 1.00
CA VAL A 42 -2.04 -4.67 0.64
C VAL A 42 -3.25 -5.18 1.39
N ASP A 43 -4.45 -4.87 0.89
CA ASP A 43 -5.72 -5.28 1.48
C ASP A 43 -6.86 -5.24 0.44
N GLU A 44 -8.04 -5.72 0.82
CA GLU A 44 -9.26 -5.63 0.03
C GLU A 44 -9.87 -4.23 0.17
N LEU A 45 -10.34 -3.65 -0.94
CA LEU A 45 -10.75 -2.24 -1.03
C LEU A 45 -11.85 -1.86 -0.03
N THR A 46 -12.83 -2.75 0.18
CA THR A 46 -13.97 -2.51 1.08
C THR A 46 -13.56 -2.51 2.55
N ARG A 47 -12.44 -3.16 2.90
CA ARG A 47 -11.83 -3.10 4.25
C ARG A 47 -10.87 -1.94 4.39
N ALA A 48 -10.06 -1.70 3.37
CA ALA A 48 -9.00 -0.71 3.38
C ALA A 48 -9.56 0.72 3.53
N LEU A 49 -10.58 1.10 2.74
CA LEU A 49 -11.07 2.48 2.73
C LEU A 49 -11.67 2.91 4.09
N PRO A 50 -12.53 2.11 4.75
CA PRO A 50 -12.99 2.44 6.10
C PRO A 50 -11.86 2.49 7.12
N ALA A 51 -10.89 1.55 7.07
CA ALA A 51 -9.77 1.52 7.99
C ALA A 51 -8.86 2.75 7.86
N ILE A 52 -8.55 3.16 6.62
CA ILE A 52 -7.79 4.38 6.33
C ILE A 52 -8.56 5.61 6.85
N THR A 53 -9.88 5.66 6.63
CA THR A 53 -10.73 6.77 7.10
C THR A 53 -10.71 6.88 8.62
N ALA A 54 -10.86 5.75 9.32
CA ALA A 54 -10.80 5.70 10.78
C ALA A 54 -9.42 6.11 11.30
N ALA A 55 -8.34 5.59 10.70
CA ALA A 55 -6.98 5.95 11.06
C ALA A 55 -6.71 7.45 10.86
N CYS A 56 -7.19 8.05 9.77
CA CYS A 56 -7.05 9.49 9.53
C CYS A 56 -7.80 10.34 10.56
N ALA A 57 -8.94 9.86 11.06
CA ALA A 57 -9.73 10.55 12.08
C ALA A 57 -9.09 10.49 13.47
N SER A 58 -8.21 9.52 13.73
CA SER A 58 -7.54 9.32 15.02
C SER A 58 -6.07 9.77 15.02
N LEU A 59 -5.61 10.52 14.01
CA LEU A 59 -4.22 10.97 13.94
C LEU A 59 -3.92 12.03 15.00
N GLU A 60 -2.87 11.80 15.77
CA GLU A 60 -2.39 12.76 16.75
C GLU A 60 -1.59 13.91 16.07
N PRO A 61 -1.53 15.10 16.69
CA PRO A 61 -0.71 16.20 16.18
C PRO A 61 0.76 15.79 15.97
N GLY A 62 1.27 15.99 14.76
CA GLY A 62 2.65 15.65 14.38
C GLY A 62 2.91 14.17 14.11
N GLU A 63 1.93 13.29 14.30
CA GLU A 63 2.05 11.87 13.94
C GLU A 63 2.13 11.69 12.41
N ARG A 64 1.32 12.45 11.67
CA ARG A 64 1.30 12.45 10.20
C ARG A 64 2.70 12.64 9.60
N ASP A 65 3.44 13.65 10.05
CA ASP A 65 4.73 13.99 9.47
C ASP A 65 5.78 12.91 9.74
N ARG A 66 5.71 12.27 10.92
CA ARG A 66 6.57 11.12 11.26
C ARG A 66 6.25 9.92 10.38
N LEU A 67 4.97 9.59 10.20
CA LEU A 67 4.54 8.48 9.35
C LEU A 67 5.00 8.68 7.91
N ILE A 68 4.83 9.89 7.36
CA ILE A 68 5.30 10.24 6.01
C ILE A 68 6.82 10.11 5.91
N ALA A 69 7.57 10.58 6.91
CA ALA A 69 9.03 10.49 6.92
C ALA A 69 9.55 9.04 6.98
N SER A 70 8.77 8.13 7.56
CA SER A 70 9.09 6.70 7.65
C SER A 70 8.59 5.85 6.47
N LEU A 71 8.00 6.46 5.45
CA LEU A 71 7.34 5.73 4.38
C LEU A 71 8.35 4.99 3.48
N ASP A 72 8.30 3.65 3.51
CA ASP A 72 9.05 2.78 2.58
C ASP A 72 8.15 1.70 2.02
N ASN A 73 7.74 1.86 0.76
CA ASN A 73 6.88 0.89 0.08
C ASN A 73 7.54 -0.48 -0.08
N THR A 74 8.87 -0.53 -0.23
CA THR A 74 9.60 -1.80 -0.38
C THR A 74 9.51 -2.60 0.91
N TYR A 75 9.68 -1.94 2.06
CA TYR A 75 9.51 -2.55 3.36
C TYR A 75 8.06 -3.06 3.55
N LEU A 76 7.06 -2.24 3.22
CA LEU A 76 5.64 -2.61 3.38
C LEU A 76 5.25 -3.83 2.53
N LEU A 77 5.70 -3.88 1.27
CA LEU A 77 5.46 -5.04 0.40
C LEU A 77 6.16 -6.30 0.93
N ARG A 78 7.39 -6.16 1.45
CA ARG A 78 8.11 -7.28 2.06
C ARG A 78 7.40 -7.80 3.30
N ALA A 79 6.92 -6.91 4.17
CA ALA A 79 6.15 -7.29 5.35
C ALA A 79 4.87 -8.05 4.97
N ALA A 80 4.15 -7.61 3.93
CA ALA A 80 2.99 -8.32 3.41
C ALA A 80 3.33 -9.73 2.89
N ILE A 81 4.45 -9.88 2.18
CA ILE A 81 4.92 -11.19 1.69
C ILE A 81 5.34 -12.10 2.85
N ASP A 82 6.02 -11.57 3.86
CA ASP A 82 6.44 -12.32 5.04
C ASP A 82 5.22 -12.83 5.83
N GLU A 83 4.18 -12.00 6.00
CA GLU A 83 2.89 -12.40 6.59
C GLU A 83 2.22 -13.52 5.78
N MET A 84 2.18 -13.41 4.45
CA MET A 84 1.62 -14.46 3.58
C MET A 84 2.41 -15.78 3.72
N ARG A 85 3.74 -15.71 3.77
CA ARG A 85 4.62 -16.88 3.96
C ARG A 85 4.33 -17.56 5.29
N GLU A 86 4.21 -16.78 6.36
CA GLU A 86 3.92 -17.29 7.70
C GLU A 86 2.56 -17.99 7.74
N ARG A 87 1.50 -17.37 7.20
CA ARG A 87 0.18 -17.99 7.12
C ARG A 87 0.15 -19.28 6.31
N LEU A 88 0.87 -19.31 5.19
CA LEU A 88 0.97 -20.50 4.35
C LEU A 88 1.71 -21.64 5.06
N ALA A 89 2.75 -21.34 5.84
CA ALA A 89 3.46 -22.35 6.63
C ALA A 89 2.54 -23.03 7.64
N HIS A 90 1.75 -22.23 8.38
CA HIS A 90 0.78 -22.75 9.35
C HIS A 90 -0.42 -23.46 8.72
N ALA A 91 -0.84 -23.07 7.51
CA ALA A 91 -1.98 -23.69 6.83
C ALA A 91 -1.73 -25.13 6.34
N LEU A 92 -0.47 -25.57 6.36
CA LEU A 92 -0.06 -26.92 5.99
C LEU A 92 0.19 -27.82 7.22
N GLU A 93 0.00 -27.30 8.44
CA GLU A 93 -0.04 -28.04 9.70
C GLU A 93 -1.46 -28.56 10.00
#